data_AF-A0A7W2MJU1-F1
#
_entry.id   AF-A0A7W2MJU1-F1
#
_cell.length_a   1.000
_cell.length_b   1.000
_cell.length_c   1.000
_cell.angle_alpha   90.00
_cell.angle_beta   90.00
_cell.angle_gamma   90.00
#
_symmetry.space_group_name_H-M   'P 1'
#
loop_
_entity.id
_entity.type
_entity.pdbx_description
1 polymer ?
#
loop_
_entity_poly.entity_id
_entity_poly.type
_entity_poly.pdbx_seq_one_letter_code
_entity_poly.pdbx_strand_id
1 'polypeptide(L)'
;MKDNTVSTGYVYIMTHSFFSDVIRIGCTSEDPMEYAQALSKNSPGDYSLVYSLACSEPCEVKKQIRTYLNAKKYVNEFYQVPAEVAVKLLQRETLRIPLLNKN
;
A
#
# COMPACT_ATOMS: atom_id res chain seq x y z
N MET A 1 -14.37 9.89 1.37
CA MET A 1 -12.99 9.36 1.47
C MET A 1 -12.07 10.51 1.11
N LYS A 2 -11.43 11.15 2.10
CA LYS A 2 -10.55 12.29 1.82
C LYS A 2 -9.29 11.76 1.15
N ASP A 3 -9.10 12.09 -0.12
CA ASP A 3 -7.80 12.01 -0.78
C ASP A 3 -6.89 13.03 -0.09
N ASN A 4 -6.34 12.64 1.08
CA ASN A 4 -5.34 13.44 1.76
C ASN A 4 -4.07 13.32 0.92
N THR A 5 -3.74 14.38 0.19
CA THR A 5 -2.47 14.56 -0.49
C THR A 5 -1.38 14.68 0.58
N VAL A 6 -0.83 13.54 0.99
CA VAL A 6 0.34 13.48 1.85
C VAL A 6 1.55 13.91 1.00
N SER A 7 2.28 14.95 1.39
CA SER A 7 3.44 15.42 0.62
C SER A 7 4.57 14.38 0.61
N THR A 8 4.77 13.71 1.75
CA THR A 8 5.79 12.67 1.94
C THR A 8 5.26 11.62 2.89
N GLY A 9 5.42 10.35 2.55
CA GLY A 9 4.95 9.25 3.39
C GLY A 9 5.26 7.92 2.74
N TYR A 10 4.38 6.95 2.95
CA TYR A 10 4.59 5.57 2.53
C TYR A 10 3.41 5.06 1.71
N VAL A 11 3.72 4.32 0.64
CA VAL A 11 2.80 3.33 0.08
C VAL A 11 3.09 2.01 0.77
N TYR A 12 2.05 1.28 1.16
CA TYR A 12 2.21 0.00 1.84
C TYR A 12 1.39 -1.11 1.19
N ILE A 13 1.87 -2.33 1.41
CA ILE A 13 1.18 -3.58 1.11
C ILE A 13 1.09 -4.35 2.42
N MET A 14 -0.13 -4.70 2.80
CA MET A 14 -0.40 -5.50 3.99
C MET A 14 -1.19 -6.76 3.62
N THR A 15 -1.00 -7.82 4.38
CA THR A 15 -1.89 -8.98 4.42
C THR A 15 -2.75 -8.91 5.67
N HIS A 16 -3.82 -9.71 5.70
CA HIS A 16 -4.69 -9.83 6.86
C HIS A 16 -4.82 -11.31 7.24
N SER A 17 -4.81 -11.64 8.53
CA SER A 17 -4.77 -13.03 9.00
C SER A 17 -5.97 -13.89 8.56
N PHE A 18 -7.12 -13.28 8.23
CA PHE A 18 -8.31 -13.99 7.73
C PHE A 18 -8.29 -14.33 6.23
N PHE A 19 -7.36 -13.76 5.45
CA PHE A 19 -7.35 -13.92 4.01
C PHE A 19 -5.96 -14.34 3.52
N SER A 20 -5.87 -15.50 2.86
CA SER A 20 -4.61 -16.06 2.38
C SER A 20 -4.08 -15.41 1.10
N ASP A 21 -4.97 -14.84 0.28
CA ASP A 21 -4.67 -14.34 -1.07
C ASP A 21 -5.22 -12.93 -1.32
N VAL A 22 -5.61 -12.23 -0.26
CA VAL A 22 -6.06 -10.84 -0.32
C VAL A 22 -5.03 -9.94 0.33
N ILE A 23 -4.62 -8.92 -0.40
CA ILE A 23 -3.78 -7.85 0.11
C ILE A 23 -4.57 -6.57 0.25
N ARG A 24 -4.09 -5.71 1.15
CA ARG A 24 -4.48 -4.32 1.25
C ARG A 24 -3.36 -3.43 0.72
N ILE A 25 -3.70 -2.48 -0.15
CA ILE A 25 -2.78 -1.44 -0.62
C ILE A 25 -3.31 -0.08 -0.22
N GLY A 26 -2.47 0.71 0.45
CA GLY A 26 -2.82 2.04 0.90
C GLY A 26 -1.63 2.99 0.92
N CYS A 27 -1.90 4.22 1.37
CA CYS A 27 -0.90 5.24 1.65
C CYS A 27 -1.08 5.72 3.09
N THR A 28 0.01 6.06 3.76
CA THR A 28 0.00 6.67 5.10
C THR A 28 1.16 7.66 5.26
N SER A 29 1.00 8.66 6.12
CA SER A 29 2.11 9.53 6.56
C SER A 29 2.85 8.97 7.78
N GLU A 30 2.25 8.01 8.48
CA GLU A 30 2.80 7.36 9.67
C GLU A 30 3.75 6.22 9.30
N ASP A 31 4.50 5.71 10.28
CA ASP A 31 5.28 4.49 10.07
C ASP A 31 4.34 3.32 9.70
N PRO A 32 4.56 2.59 8.60
CA PRO A 32 3.65 1.54 8.15
C PRO A 32 3.53 0.35 9.11
N MET A 33 4.55 0.07 9.92
CA MET A 33 4.51 -1.01 10.91
C MET A 33 3.63 -0.59 12.08
N GLU A 34 3.82 0.62 12.61
CA GLU A 34 2.96 1.19 13.66
C GLU A 34 1.50 1.28 13.20
N TYR A 35 1.28 1.72 11.96
CA TYR A 35 -0.04 1.79 11.36
C TYR A 35 -0.72 0.41 11.25
N ALA A 36 0.03 -0.64 10.85
CA ALA A 36 -0.48 -2.01 10.81
C ALA A 36 -0.91 -2.51 12.20
N GLN A 37 -0.11 -2.21 13.23
CA GLN A 37 -0.45 -2.56 14.61
C GLN A 37 -1.68 -1.80 15.11
N ALA A 38 -1.79 -0.51 14.79
CA ALA A 38 -2.95 0.30 15.13
C ALA A 38 -4.22 -0.22 14.45
N LEU A 39 -4.14 -0.63 13.19
CA LEU A 39 -5.26 -1.27 12.49
C LEU A 39 -5.68 -2.58 13.17
N SER A 40 -4.72 -3.46 13.45
CA SER A 40 -4.97 -4.76 14.09
C SER A 40 -5.67 -4.62 15.44
N LYS A 41 -5.29 -3.61 16.24
CA LYS A 41 -5.96 -3.31 17.52
C LYS A 41 -7.44 -2.91 17.37
N ASN A 42 -7.82 -2.40 16.20
CA ASN A 42 -9.16 -1.86 15.93
C ASN A 42 -9.98 -2.75 14.97
N SER A 43 -9.50 -3.95 14.64
CA SER A 43 -10.18 -4.89 13.75
C SER A 43 -10.12 -6.33 14.28
N PRO A 44 -11.09 -7.20 13.94
CA PRO A 44 -10.91 -8.63 14.11
C PRO A 44 -9.81 -9.16 13.19
N GLY A 45 -8.84 -9.87 13.77
CA GLY A 45 -7.68 -10.36 13.03
C GLY A 45 -6.55 -9.33 12.94
N ASP A 46 -5.45 -9.73 12.31
CA ASP A 46 -4.19 -8.99 12.34
C ASP A 46 -3.79 -8.57 10.93
N TYR A 47 -3.41 -7.30 10.80
CA TYR A 47 -2.70 -6.78 9.64
C TYR A 47 -1.20 -6.98 9.83
N SER A 48 -0.55 -7.52 8.80
CA SER A 48 0.90 -7.65 8.75
C SER A 48 1.45 -6.85 7.58
N LEU A 49 2.43 -6.00 7.84
CA LEU A 49 3.15 -5.28 6.80
C LEU A 49 4.00 -6.26 6.00
N VAL A 50 3.77 -6.33 4.69
CA VAL A 50 4.59 -7.13 3.77
C VAL A 50 5.69 -6.28 3.17
N TYR A 51 5.35 -5.07 2.72
CA TYR A 51 6.29 -4.18 2.08
C TYR A 51 5.80 -2.73 2.17
N SER A 52 6.73 -1.80 2.21
CA SER A 52 6.46 -0.38 2.13
C SER A 52 7.50 0.32 1.27
N LEU A 53 7.08 1.44 0.69
CA LEU A 53 7.92 2.34 -0.09
C LEU A 53 7.73 3.76 0.42
N ALA A 54 8.80 4.36 0.94
CA ALA A 54 8.85 5.79 1.23
C ALA A 54 8.91 6.57 -0.09
N CYS A 55 8.01 7.54 -0.27
CA CYS A 55 7.99 8.39 -1.46
C CYS A 55 7.27 9.72 -1.19
N SER A 56 7.52 10.69 -2.07
CA SER A 56 6.66 11.87 -2.19
C SER A 56 5.34 11.49 -2.86
N GLU A 57 4.25 12.11 -2.44
CA GLU A 57 2.91 11.88 -2.99
C GLU A 57 2.49 10.39 -3.01
N PRO A 58 2.62 9.65 -1.89
CA PRO A 58 2.36 8.20 -1.85
C PRO A 58 0.95 7.84 -2.32
N CYS A 59 -0.03 8.72 -2.14
CA CYS A 59 -1.39 8.44 -2.59
C CYS A 59 -1.54 8.48 -4.11
N GLU A 60 -0.67 9.19 -4.85
CA GLU A 60 -0.63 9.14 -6.32
C GLU A 60 0.03 7.85 -6.82
N VAL A 61 1.14 7.43 -6.19
CA VAL A 61 1.75 6.11 -6.46
C VAL A 61 0.75 4.99 -6.19
N LYS A 62 0.02 5.07 -5.06
CA LYS A 62 -1.10 4.17 -4.76
C LYS A 62 -2.12 4.16 -5.91
N LYS A 63 -2.60 5.32 -6.36
CA LYS A 63 -3.58 5.40 -7.47
C LYS A 63 -3.09 4.69 -8.73
N GLN A 64 -1.83 4.87 -9.11
CA GLN A 64 -1.24 4.18 -10.26
C GLN A 64 -1.25 2.66 -10.09
N ILE A 65 -0.81 2.16 -8.92
CA ILE A 65 -0.84 0.73 -8.59
C ILE A 65 -2.26 0.16 -8.64
N ARG A 66 -3.25 0.90 -8.14
CA ARG A 66 -4.66 0.49 -8.19
C ARG A 66 -5.16 0.33 -9.62
N THR A 67 -4.68 1.13 -10.58
CA THR A 67 -5.03 0.99 -12.00
C THR A 67 -4.57 -0.36 -12.55
N TYR A 68 -3.33 -0.79 -12.25
CA TYR A 68 -2.83 -2.10 -12.68
C TYR A 68 -3.60 -3.27 -12.05
N LEU A 69 -4.05 -3.10 -10.80
CA LEU A 69 -4.76 -4.13 -10.04
C LEU A 69 -6.28 -4.04 -10.17
N ASN A 70 -6.82 -3.14 -10.99
CA ASN A 70 -8.26 -2.86 -11.02
C ASN A 70 -9.08 -4.11 -11.40
N ALA A 71 -8.57 -4.95 -12.31
CA ALA A 71 -9.20 -6.21 -12.68
C ALA A 71 -9.22 -7.27 -11.56
N LYS A 72 -8.50 -7.04 -10.46
CA LYS A 72 -8.35 -7.92 -9.29
C LYS A 72 -8.94 -7.30 -8.02
N LYS A 73 -9.69 -6.21 -8.15
CA LYS A 73 -10.31 -5.51 -7.02
C LYS A 73 -11.38 -6.40 -6.39
N TYR A 74 -11.23 -6.69 -5.09
CA TYR A 74 -12.24 -7.39 -4.31
C TYR A 74 -13.21 -6.38 -3.69
N VAL A 75 -12.68 -5.48 -2.85
CA VAL A 75 -13.38 -4.29 -2.32
C VAL A 75 -12.43 -3.10 -2.26
N ASN A 76 -12.87 -1.93 -1.82
CA ASN A 76 -12.03 -0.73 -1.79
C ASN A 76 -10.74 -0.95 -0.98
N GLU A 77 -9.57 -0.82 -1.64
CA GLU A 77 -8.22 -1.03 -1.08
C GLU A 77 -7.78 -2.49 -0.94
N PHE A 78 -8.67 -3.44 -1.19
CA PHE A 78 -8.40 -4.87 -1.10
C PHE A 78 -8.40 -5.53 -2.48
N TYR A 79 -7.38 -6.34 -2.74
CA TYR A 79 -7.14 -6.96 -4.04
C TYR A 79 -6.81 -8.43 -3.86
N GLN A 80 -7.42 -9.30 -4.65
CA GLN A 80 -7.15 -10.74 -4.62
C GLN A 80 -5.97 -11.07 -5.54
N VAL A 81 -4.76 -10.91 -5.00
CA VAL A 81 -3.50 -11.21 -5.67
C VAL A 81 -2.46 -11.66 -4.64
N PRO A 82 -1.52 -12.55 -5.00
CA PRO A 82 -0.39 -12.88 -4.13
C PRO A 82 0.42 -11.62 -3.78
N ALA A 83 0.83 -11.50 -2.53
CA ALA A 83 1.55 -10.31 -2.05
C ALA A 83 2.83 -10.03 -2.85
N GLU A 84 3.56 -11.07 -3.25
CA GLU A 84 4.75 -10.96 -4.09
C GLU A 84 4.51 -10.23 -5.42
N VAL A 85 3.32 -10.41 -6.03
CA VAL A 85 2.97 -9.75 -7.30
C VAL A 85 2.85 -8.25 -7.08
N ALA A 86 2.17 -7.84 -6.00
CA ALA A 86 2.04 -6.43 -5.67
C ALA A 86 3.37 -5.80 -5.25
N VAL A 87 4.22 -6.53 -4.52
CA VAL A 87 5.57 -6.07 -4.16
C VAL A 87 6.39 -5.80 -5.42
N LYS A 88 6.41 -6.74 -6.37
CA LYS A 88 7.12 -6.57 -7.66
C LYS A 88 6.58 -5.39 -8.46
N LEU A 89 5.26 -5.12 -8.41
CA LEU A 89 4.68 -3.95 -9.05
C LEU A 89 5.15 -2.65 -8.38
N LEU A 90 5.11 -2.57 -7.06
CA LEU A 90 5.54 -1.37 -6.34
C LEU A 90 7.05 -1.10 -6.51
N GLN A 91 7.87 -2.16 -6.49
CA GLN A 91 9.30 -2.08 -6.81
C GLN A 91 9.59 -1.65 -8.26
N ARG A 92 8.70 -1.95 -9.22
CA ARG A 92 8.87 -1.44 -10.60
C ARG A 92 8.58 0.05 -10.70
N GLU A 93 7.64 0.55 -9.90
CA GLU A 93 7.34 1.98 -9.86
C GLU A 93 8.49 2.80 -9.25
N THR A 94 9.29 2.24 -8.32
CA THR A 94 10.51 2.91 -7.84
C THR A 94 11.56 3.13 -8.92
N LEU A 95 11.57 2.30 -9.96
CA LEU A 95 12.50 2.44 -11.09
C LEU A 95 12.00 3.46 -12.13
N ARG A 96 10.70 3.74 -12.14
CA ARG A 96 10.04 4.68 -13.06
C ARG A 96 9.96 6.08 -12.49
N ILE A 97 9.76 6.18 -11.19
CA ILE A 97 9.83 7.44 -10.45
C ILE A 97 11.32 7.74 -10.34
N PRO A 98 11.86 8.80 -10.98
CA PRO A 98 13.16 9.29 -10.55
C PRO A 98 12.96 9.61 -9.07
N LEU A 99 13.66 8.90 -8.18
CA LEU A 99 13.70 9.25 -6.75
C LEU A 99 13.85 10.76 -6.71
N LEU A 100 12.77 11.46 -6.37
CA LEU A 100 12.66 12.91 -6.49
C LEU A 100 13.60 13.50 -5.44
N ASN A 101 14.89 13.53 -5.78
CA ASN A 101 15.87 14.43 -5.22
C ASN A 101 15.44 15.83 -5.68
N LYS A 102 14.44 16.38 -4.99
CA LYS A 102 14.29 17.83 -4.94
C LYS A 102 15.42 18.34 -4.04
N ASN A 103 16.49 18.80 -4.70
CA ASN A 103 17.49 19.68 -4.11
C ASN A 103 16.82 20.90 -3.46
#